data_AF-A0A6P2NUM2-F1
#
_entry.id   AF-A0A6P2NUM2-F1
#
_cell.length_a   1.000
_cell.length_b   1.000
_cell.length_c   1.000
_cell.angle_alpha   90.00
_cell.angle_beta   90.00
_cell.angle_gamma   90.00
#
_symmetry.space_group_name_H-M   'P 1'
#
loop_
_entity.id
_entity.type
_entity.pdbx_description
1 polymer ?
#
loop_
_entity_poly.entity_id
_entity_poly.type
_entity_poly.pdbx_seq_one_letter_code
_entity_poly.pdbx_strand_id
1 'polypeptide(L)'
;MTKGPSASDGRGKLLTNSVALVPEIRKLNISFLTLARKLLASGRSDALASLGISQEMADVLVAMPETEITKLANTNLLLCRFYFGSHVLAELIAKPHWEELVVRDSALAMDEDRTVVDE
;
A
#
# COMPACT_ATOMS: atom_id res chain seq x y z
N MET A 1 42.94 -32.68 7.50
CA MET A 1 41.74 -32.87 8.34
C MET A 1 41.83 -31.87 9.49
N THR A 2 40.84 -31.06 9.86
CA THR A 2 39.56 -30.65 9.26
C THR A 2 39.27 -29.25 9.83
N LYS A 3 38.95 -28.25 9.00
CA LYS A 3 38.26 -27.02 9.46
C LYS A 3 37.00 -26.89 8.63
N GLY A 4 35.86 -26.86 9.33
CA GLY A 4 34.53 -26.98 8.73
C GLY A 4 34.08 -25.75 7.95
N PRO A 5 32.92 -25.82 7.27
CA PRO A 5 32.38 -24.71 6.51
C PRO A 5 32.06 -23.52 7.42
N SER A 6 32.55 -22.34 7.03
CA SER A 6 32.30 -21.09 7.76
C SER A 6 30.83 -20.68 7.63
N ALA A 7 30.04 -20.91 8.68
CA ALA A 7 28.66 -20.45 8.79
C ALA A 7 28.62 -18.92 8.98
N SER A 8 28.67 -18.17 7.88
CA SER A 8 28.59 -16.70 7.91
C SER A 8 27.95 -16.06 6.68
N ASP A 9 26.94 -16.70 6.08
CA ASP A 9 26.07 -16.08 5.06
C ASP A 9 24.62 -15.95 5.55
N GLY A 10 24.43 -15.07 6.55
CA GLY A 10 23.12 -14.72 7.11
C GLY A 10 22.82 -13.23 7.13
N ARG A 11 23.81 -12.36 6.88
CA ARG A 11 23.67 -10.89 7.01
C ARG A 11 23.27 -10.19 5.71
N GLY A 12 23.39 -10.85 4.56
CA GLY A 12 23.07 -10.25 3.25
C GLY A 12 21.58 -9.98 3.01
N LYS A 13 20.68 -10.72 3.67
CA LYS A 13 19.22 -10.69 3.38
C LYS A 13 18.41 -9.59 4.08
N LEU A 14 19.02 -8.80 4.96
CA LEU A 14 18.33 -7.72 5.70
C LEU A 14 18.49 -6.32 5.07
N LEU A 15 19.47 -6.15 4.17
CA LEU A 15 19.75 -4.85 3.52
C LEU A 15 19.03 -4.67 2.17
N THR A 16 18.46 -5.74 1.61
CA THR A 16 17.84 -5.74 0.28
C THR A 16 16.51 -5.00 0.22
N ASN A 17 15.77 -4.95 1.34
CA ASN A 17 14.39 -4.43 1.33
C ASN A 17 14.35 -2.91 1.05
N SER A 18 15.19 -2.10 1.70
CA SER A 18 15.19 -0.65 1.49
C SER A 18 15.60 -0.24 0.07
N VAL A 19 16.60 -0.92 -0.51
CA VAL A 19 17.07 -0.64 -1.87
C VAL A 19 16.05 -1.09 -2.93
N ALA A 20 15.39 -2.24 -2.72
CA ALA A 20 14.36 -2.75 -3.63
C ALA A 20 13.04 -1.96 -3.57
N LEU A 21 12.73 -1.33 -2.44
CA LEU A 21 11.49 -0.53 -2.28
C LEU A 21 11.58 0.87 -2.88
N VAL A 22 12.78 1.46 -3.05
CA VAL A 22 12.93 2.80 -3.66
C VAL A 22 12.34 2.88 -5.08
N PRO A 23 12.58 1.93 -6.01
CA PRO A 23 11.88 1.87 -7.29
C PRO A 23 10.35 1.84 -7.19
N GLU A 24 9.78 1.11 -6.23
CA GLU A 24 8.33 1.00 -6.05
C GLU A 24 7.73 2.29 -5.47
N ILE A 25 8.41 2.93 -4.52
CA ILE A 25 8.06 4.27 -4.00
C ILE A 25 8.00 5.27 -5.16
N ARG A 26 9.00 5.26 -6.04
CA ARG A 26 9.05 6.16 -7.21
C ARG A 26 7.91 5.92 -8.19
N LYS A 27 7.61 4.66 -8.53
CA LYS A 27 6.44 4.31 -9.36
C LYS A 27 5.13 4.82 -8.74
N LEU A 28 4.95 4.60 -7.45
CA LEU A 28 3.75 5.02 -6.72
C LEU A 28 3.63 6.56 -6.66
N ASN A 29 4.75 7.26 -6.49
CA ASN A 29 4.82 8.72 -6.56
C ASN A 29 4.42 9.25 -7.95
N ILE A 30 4.92 8.67 -9.05
CA ILE A 30 4.51 9.07 -10.42
C ILE A 30 3.01 8.86 -10.60
N SER A 31 2.49 7.69 -10.23
CA SER A 31 1.06 7.36 -10.33
C SER A 31 0.19 8.32 -9.53
N PHE A 32 0.60 8.67 -8.30
CA PHE A 32 -0.11 9.63 -7.45
C PHE A 32 -0.12 11.04 -8.04
N LEU A 33 1.04 11.59 -8.43
CA LEU A 33 1.11 12.94 -9.02
C LEU A 33 0.33 13.03 -10.34
N THR A 34 0.33 11.96 -11.14
CA THR A 34 -0.46 11.86 -12.38
C THR A 34 -1.96 11.85 -12.09
N LEU A 35 -2.40 11.10 -11.08
CA LEU A 35 -3.79 11.08 -10.64
C LEU A 35 -4.22 12.44 -10.08
N ALA A 36 -3.39 13.08 -9.24
CA ALA A 36 -3.65 14.39 -8.66
C ALA A 36 -3.89 15.46 -9.75
N ARG A 37 -3.06 15.49 -10.81
CA ARG A 37 -3.27 16.39 -11.96
C ARG A 37 -4.59 16.11 -12.70
N LYS A 38 -4.97 14.84 -12.86
CA LYS A 38 -6.26 14.47 -13.48
C LYS A 38 -7.45 14.91 -12.62
N LEU A 39 -7.39 14.72 -11.31
CA LEU A 39 -8.43 15.16 -10.36
C LEU A 39 -8.59 16.68 -10.38
N LEU A 40 -7.48 17.43 -10.34
CA LEU A 40 -7.47 18.90 -10.42
C LEU A 40 -8.05 19.41 -11.75
N ALA A 41 -7.89 18.66 -12.85
CA ALA A 41 -8.50 18.98 -14.14
C ALA A 41 -10.00 18.63 -14.20
N SER A 42 -10.48 17.61 -13.47
CA SER A 42 -11.90 17.21 -13.47
C SER A 42 -12.79 18.00 -12.51
N GLY A 43 -12.26 18.49 -11.39
CA GLY A 43 -13.07 19.18 -10.37
C GLY A 43 -12.22 19.80 -9.27
N ARG A 44 -11.98 21.12 -9.36
CA ARG A 44 -10.93 21.77 -8.56
C ARG A 44 -11.24 21.85 -7.06
N SER A 45 -12.47 22.21 -6.66
CA SER A 45 -12.87 22.24 -5.23
C SER A 45 -12.68 20.89 -4.55
N ASP A 46 -13.16 19.85 -5.21
CA ASP A 46 -13.29 18.52 -4.65
C ASP A 46 -11.92 17.82 -4.64
N ALA A 47 -11.10 18.06 -5.67
CA ALA A 47 -9.71 17.62 -5.72
C ALA A 47 -8.85 18.29 -4.63
N LEU A 48 -9.03 19.59 -4.34
CA LEU A 48 -8.31 20.26 -3.25
C LEU A 48 -8.67 19.68 -1.88
N ALA A 49 -9.97 19.46 -1.63
CA ALA A 49 -10.43 18.79 -0.41
C ALA A 49 -9.91 17.34 -0.30
N SER A 50 -9.89 16.60 -1.41
CA SER A 50 -9.43 15.20 -1.45
C SER A 50 -7.90 15.05 -1.33
N LEU A 51 -7.13 15.97 -1.90
CA LEU A 51 -5.67 15.97 -1.87
C LEU A 51 -5.10 16.64 -0.60
N GLY A 52 -5.88 17.50 0.06
CA GLY A 52 -5.45 18.22 1.27
C GLY A 52 -4.37 19.27 1.00
N ILE A 53 -4.38 19.90 -0.18
CA ILE A 53 -3.40 20.92 -0.61
C ILE A 53 -4.07 22.28 -0.83
N SER A 54 -3.28 23.36 -0.79
CA SER A 54 -3.79 24.71 -1.06
C SER A 54 -3.99 24.97 -2.56
N GLN A 55 -4.71 26.04 -2.91
CA GLN A 55 -4.94 26.48 -4.28
C GLN A 55 -3.62 26.70 -5.03
N GLU A 56 -2.67 27.40 -4.38
CA GLU A 56 -1.38 27.77 -4.96
C GLU A 56 -0.53 26.52 -5.24
N MET A 57 -0.55 25.53 -4.34
CA MET A 57 0.14 24.25 -4.55
C MET A 57 -0.48 23.45 -5.70
N ALA A 58 -1.80 23.48 -5.87
CA ALA A 58 -2.48 22.86 -7.00
C ALA A 58 -2.14 23.55 -8.34
N ASP A 59 -2.05 24.88 -8.37
CA ASP A 59 -1.63 25.62 -9.57
C ASP A 59 -0.20 25.25 -9.98
N VAL A 60 0.73 25.22 -9.03
CA VAL A 60 2.11 24.76 -9.27
C VAL A 60 2.12 23.32 -9.81
N LEU A 61 1.35 22.40 -9.21
CA LEU A 61 1.30 21.00 -9.64
C LEU A 61 0.70 20.81 -11.04
N VAL A 62 -0.27 21.64 -11.44
CA VAL A 62 -0.89 21.61 -12.77
C VAL A 62 0.01 22.26 -13.83
N ALA A 63 0.67 23.38 -13.50
CA ALA A 63 1.59 24.08 -14.40
C ALA A 63 2.93 23.34 -14.61
N MET A 64 3.30 22.44 -13.70
CA MET A 64 4.57 21.71 -13.74
C MET A 64 4.75 20.84 -15.00
N PRO A 65 5.88 20.92 -15.71
CA PRO A 65 6.18 20.03 -16.83
C PRO A 65 6.38 18.58 -16.35
N GLU A 66 6.12 17.62 -17.23
CA GLU A 66 6.21 16.18 -16.92
C GLU A 66 7.62 15.74 -16.47
N THR A 67 8.65 16.42 -16.96
CA THR A 67 10.05 16.23 -16.53
C THR A 67 10.29 16.62 -15.08
N GLU A 68 9.58 17.61 -14.55
CA GLU A 68 9.66 18.03 -13.14
C GLU A 68 8.81 17.14 -12.23
N ILE A 69 7.62 16.71 -12.68
CA ILE A 69 6.83 15.66 -12.02
C ILE A 69 7.67 14.39 -11.83
N THR A 70 8.40 13.98 -12.88
CA THR A 70 9.28 12.81 -12.82
C THR A 70 10.45 13.01 -11.84
N LYS A 71 11.05 14.21 -11.80
CA LYS A 71 12.09 14.55 -10.80
C LYS A 71 11.55 14.50 -9.37
N LEU A 72 10.36 15.07 -9.13
CA LEU A 72 9.70 15.08 -7.82
C LEU A 72 9.38 13.65 -7.35
N ALA A 73 8.88 12.82 -8.26
CA ALA A 73 8.58 11.42 -7.97
C ALA A 73 9.83 10.55 -7.72
N ASN A 74 11.00 10.96 -8.22
CA ASN A 74 12.28 10.23 -8.05
C ASN A 74 12.80 10.23 -6.59
N THR A 75 12.14 10.95 -5.69
CA THR A 75 12.39 10.95 -4.24
C THR A 75 12.15 9.56 -3.63
N ASN A 76 12.83 9.31 -2.50
CA ASN A 76 12.67 8.12 -1.66
C ASN A 76 11.60 8.30 -0.57
N LEU A 77 10.88 9.43 -0.59
CA LEU A 77 9.75 9.71 0.28
C LEU A 77 8.45 9.36 -0.44
N LEU A 78 7.49 8.77 0.26
CA LEU A 78 6.16 8.54 -0.29
C LEU A 78 5.37 9.86 -0.28
N LEU A 79 5.00 10.36 -1.46
CA LEU A 79 4.27 11.63 -1.62
C LEU A 79 2.75 11.47 -1.47
N CYS A 80 2.25 10.24 -1.56
CA CYS A 80 0.83 9.93 -1.36
C CYS A 80 0.47 9.95 0.13
N ARG A 81 -0.51 10.76 0.51
CA ARG A 81 -1.15 10.72 1.83
C ARG A 81 -2.56 10.15 1.69
N PHE A 82 -2.80 8.97 2.25
CA PHE A 82 -4.15 8.43 2.34
C PHE A 82 -4.94 9.11 3.46
N TYR A 83 -5.98 9.86 3.09
CA TYR A 83 -6.96 10.36 4.04
C TYR A 83 -8.14 9.38 4.11
N PHE A 84 -8.02 8.35 4.95
CA PHE A 84 -9.16 7.51 5.27
C PHE A 84 -9.99 8.21 6.36
N GLY A 85 -11.10 8.83 5.97
CA GLY A 85 -12.06 9.37 6.92
C GLY A 85 -12.59 8.27 7.85
N SER A 86 -12.88 8.60 9.10
CA SER A 86 -13.35 7.63 10.11
C SER A 86 -14.57 6.83 9.65
N HIS A 87 -15.48 7.44 8.88
CA HIS A 87 -16.63 6.75 8.29
C HIS A 87 -16.24 5.70 7.23
N VAL A 88 -15.25 5.99 6.37
CA VAL A 88 -14.76 5.04 5.36
C VAL A 88 -14.02 3.87 6.02
N LEU A 89 -13.22 4.15 7.06
CA LEU A 89 -12.59 3.09 7.86
C LEU A 89 -13.66 2.25 8.57
N ALA A 90 -14.65 2.88 9.20
CA ALA A 90 -15.74 2.18 9.84
C ALA A 90 -16.51 1.29 8.86
N GLU A 91 -16.81 1.77 7.65
CA GLU A 91 -17.52 0.97 6.63
C GLU A 91 -16.65 -0.17 6.07
N LEU A 92 -15.36 0.06 5.85
CA LEU A 92 -14.41 -0.98 5.39
C LEU A 92 -14.15 -2.06 6.44
N ILE A 93 -14.15 -1.69 7.74
CA ILE A 93 -13.96 -2.62 8.85
C ILE A 93 -15.27 -3.34 9.20
N ALA A 94 -16.41 -2.65 9.15
CA ALA A 94 -17.74 -3.20 9.43
C ALA A 94 -18.35 -4.00 8.27
N LYS A 95 -17.64 -4.13 7.14
CA LYS A 95 -17.94 -5.10 6.07
C LYS A 95 -16.92 -6.25 6.10
N PRO A 96 -17.03 -7.20 7.06
CA PRO A 96 -16.18 -8.38 7.08
C PRO A 96 -16.57 -9.33 5.94
N HIS A 97 -15.87 -9.23 4.81
CA HIS A 97 -15.80 -10.35 3.85
C HIS A 97 -14.69 -11.35 4.23
N TRP A 98 -13.91 -11.06 5.27
CA TRP A 98 -12.83 -11.91 5.74
C TRP A 98 -13.33 -13.11 6.58
N GLU A 99 -14.55 -13.06 7.12
CA GLU A 99 -15.18 -14.22 7.78
C GLU A 99 -15.42 -15.37 6.79
N GLU A 100 -15.78 -15.09 5.53
CA GLU A 100 -15.98 -16.13 4.51
C GLU A 100 -14.68 -16.86 4.11
N LEU A 101 -13.52 -16.25 4.36
CA LEU A 101 -12.21 -16.88 4.14
C LEU A 101 -11.71 -17.65 5.38
N VAL A 102 -11.91 -17.09 6.58
CA VAL A 102 -11.46 -17.73 7.84
C VAL A 102 -12.35 -18.93 8.23
N VAL A 103 -13.66 -18.86 7.97
CA VAL A 103 -14.58 -19.98 8.21
C VAL A 103 -14.29 -21.14 7.24
N ARG A 104 -13.80 -20.86 6.03
CA ARG A 104 -13.58 -21.91 5.00
C ARG A 104 -12.34 -22.77 5.27
N ASP A 105 -11.29 -22.21 5.85
CA ASP A 105 -10.15 -23.00 6.37
C ASP A 105 -10.56 -23.79 7.63
N SER A 106 -11.42 -23.21 8.48
CA SER A 106 -11.89 -23.87 9.72
C SER A 106 -12.85 -25.04 9.44
N ALA A 107 -13.65 -24.96 8.38
CA ALA A 107 -14.61 -25.99 8.00
C ALA A 107 -13.97 -27.28 7.47
N LEU A 108 -12.71 -27.22 6.98
CA LEU A 108 -11.94 -28.38 6.54
C LEU A 108 -11.33 -29.20 7.70
N ALA A 109 -11.44 -28.70 8.94
CA ALA A 109 -10.82 -29.32 10.12
C ALA A 109 -11.81 -30.06 11.04
N MET A 110 -13.08 -30.24 10.64
CA MET A 110 -14.13 -30.83 11.51
C MET A 110 -14.92 -31.99 10.88
N ASP A 111 -14.29 -32.82 10.05
CA ASP A 111 -14.88 -34.06 9.50
C ASP A 111 -14.30 -35.34 10.14
N GLU A 112 -13.73 -35.25 11.35
CA GLU A 112 -13.04 -36.37 12.00
C GLU A 112 -13.42 -36.61 13.48
N ASP A 113 -14.63 -36.22 13.93
CA ASP A 113 -15.21 -36.76 15.18
C ASP A 113 -16.76 -36.69 15.27
N ARG A 114 -17.45 -37.72 14.73
CA ARG A 114 -18.89 -38.06 14.85
C ARG A 114 -19.10 -39.39 14.09
N THR A 115 -19.72 -40.48 14.56
CA THR A 115 -20.50 -40.88 15.77
C THR A 115 -20.27 -42.40 15.99
N VAL A 116 -20.76 -43.14 17.00
CA VAL A 116 -21.75 -42.96 18.08
C VAL A 116 -21.23 -43.68 19.34
N VAL A 117 -21.56 -43.23 20.56
CA VAL A 117 -21.66 -44.11 21.75
C VAL A 117 -22.88 -43.73 22.59
N ASP A 118 -23.93 -44.53 22.48
CA ASP A 118 -25.11 -44.70 23.34
C ASP A 118 -25.65 -46.12 22.94
N GLU A 119 -26.03 -47.06 23.80
CA GLU A 119 -26.14 -47.16 25.28
C GLU A 119 -25.28 -48.32 25.85
#